data_AF-A0A3D4MD87-F1
#
_entry.id   AF-A0A3D4MD87-F1
#
_cell.length_a   1.000
_cell.length_b   1.000
_cell.length_c   1.000
_cell.angle_alpha   90.00
_cell.angle_beta   90.00
_cell.angle_gamma   90.00
#
_symmetry.space_group_name_H-M   'P 1'
#
loop_
_entity.id
_entity.type
_entity.pdbx_description
1 polymer ?
#
loop_
_entity_poly.entity_id
_entity_poly.type
_entity_poly.pdbx_seq_one_letter_code
_entity_poly.pdbx_strand_id
1 'polypeptide(L)'
;MTELQPLLDQVGAISFKYEKLNDLLGYNVFDVIFKNHDEVRLHSKFLADLLDPAGFHRKGNEFLTEFLSVIKADPIQLKEVWVGTEYRNIDIFITNENTRQAIIVENKIWAEDQLAQLERYEEIAREERYSEVQIFYLTLDGREPSEKSLGKLKPGRVKLISYSFEIFSWIKRCMELSVRNPNLLFTLSQYQDVVAELTGQHMNEEQKNEMFQLIGRNDNVLKAKEIVDSWNHIKWQTEWNYWEKMAEFVSANYTILPYQKYSKEKLDGIINASRNRDPWYGIMFEIGKSKKESVCLFIERGFNGPYFGLTVHNKGDRTVSCEERHKYLEKR
;
A
#
# COMPACT_ATOMS: atom_id res chain seq x y z
N MET A 1 -9.78 3.85 -33.37
CA MET A 1 -9.61 2.64 -32.53
C MET A 1 -8.90 1.48 -33.24
N THR A 2 -8.92 1.41 -34.59
CA THR A 2 -8.38 0.28 -35.36
C THR A 2 -6.84 0.14 -35.35
N GLU A 3 -6.08 1.20 -35.07
CA GLU A 3 -4.60 1.19 -35.12
C GLU A 3 -3.92 0.68 -33.83
N LEU A 4 -4.63 0.70 -32.70
CA LEU A 4 -4.13 0.23 -31.39
C LEU A 4 -4.39 -1.26 -31.17
N GLN A 5 -5.43 -1.81 -31.80
CA GLN A 5 -5.88 -3.18 -31.57
C GLN A 5 -4.75 -4.22 -31.74
N PRO A 6 -3.91 -4.17 -32.81
CA PRO A 6 -2.84 -5.16 -32.97
C PRO A 6 -1.81 -5.12 -31.85
N LEU A 7 -1.47 -3.93 -31.35
CA LEU A 7 -0.56 -3.78 -30.21
C LEU A 7 -1.20 -4.36 -28.93
N LEU A 8 -2.47 -4.03 -28.68
CA LEU A 8 -3.20 -4.53 -27.52
C LEU A 8 -3.36 -6.06 -27.54
N ASP A 9 -3.63 -6.65 -28.71
CA ASP A 9 -3.72 -8.10 -28.88
C ASP A 9 -2.39 -8.79 -28.59
N GLN A 10 -1.27 -8.20 -29.05
CA GLN A 10 0.07 -8.72 -28.80
C GLN A 10 0.48 -8.59 -27.32
N VAL A 11 0.17 -7.46 -26.68
CA VAL A 11 0.34 -7.27 -25.24
C VAL A 11 -0.48 -8.30 -24.46
N GLY A 12 -1.73 -8.54 -24.87
CA GLY A 12 -2.61 -9.55 -24.28
C GLY A 12 -2.05 -10.97 -24.43
N ALA A 13 -1.53 -11.32 -25.61
CA ALA A 13 -0.93 -12.63 -25.85
C ALA A 13 0.33 -12.88 -24.99
N ILE A 14 1.21 -11.87 -24.86
CA ILE A 14 2.37 -11.95 -23.96
C ILE A 14 1.89 -12.13 -22.52
N SER A 15 0.94 -11.32 -22.07
CA SER A 15 0.43 -11.39 -20.69
C SER A 15 -0.17 -12.77 -20.39
N PHE A 16 -1.01 -13.29 -21.29
CA PHE A 16 -1.62 -14.61 -21.16
C PHE A 16 -0.59 -15.75 -21.12
N LYS A 17 0.45 -15.68 -21.96
CA LYS A 17 1.55 -16.66 -21.97
C LYS A 17 2.21 -16.75 -20.59
N TYR A 18 2.56 -15.62 -19.99
CA TYR A 18 3.26 -15.59 -18.70
C TYR A 18 2.33 -15.85 -17.51
N GLU A 19 1.06 -15.44 -17.59
CA GLU A 19 0.02 -15.84 -16.62
C GLU A 19 -0.13 -17.37 -16.59
N LYS A 20 -0.24 -18.02 -17.75
CA LYS A 20 -0.31 -19.50 -17.83
C LYS A 20 0.95 -20.19 -17.33
N LEU A 21 2.12 -19.60 -17.57
CA LEU A 21 3.37 -20.12 -17.05
C LEU A 21 3.41 -20.05 -15.51
N ASN A 22 2.95 -18.94 -14.94
CA ASN A 22 2.80 -18.77 -13.50
C ASN A 22 1.75 -19.72 -12.93
N ASP A 23 0.59 -19.92 -13.57
CA ASP A 23 -0.42 -20.89 -13.13
C ASP A 23 0.14 -22.32 -13.03
N LEU A 24 1.03 -22.69 -13.96
CA LEU A 24 1.61 -24.05 -14.04
C LEU A 24 2.72 -24.31 -13.02
N LEU A 25 3.47 -23.28 -12.63
CA LEU A 25 4.71 -23.42 -11.86
C LEU A 25 4.71 -22.63 -10.54
N GLY A 26 3.73 -21.75 -10.34
CA GLY A 26 3.69 -20.71 -9.32
C GLY A 26 3.11 -21.20 -8.00
N TYR A 27 3.81 -22.13 -7.34
CA TYR A 27 3.54 -22.40 -5.93
C TYR A 27 4.27 -21.39 -5.05
N ASN A 28 3.52 -20.63 -4.25
CA ASN A 28 4.06 -19.73 -3.24
C ASN A 28 3.43 -20.04 -1.88
N VAL A 29 4.27 -20.32 -0.87
CA VAL A 29 3.79 -20.70 0.45
C VAL A 29 3.09 -19.54 1.17
N PHE A 30 3.45 -18.30 0.86
CA PHE A 30 2.86 -17.12 1.48
C PHE A 30 1.40 -16.92 1.10
N ASP A 31 1.05 -17.16 -0.18
CA ASP A 31 -0.33 -17.06 -0.69
C ASP A 31 -1.27 -18.10 -0.04
N VAL A 32 -0.70 -19.21 0.45
CA VAL A 32 -1.45 -20.28 1.12
C VAL A 32 -1.69 -19.94 2.60
N ILE A 33 -0.69 -19.37 3.28
CA ILE A 33 -0.71 -19.18 4.73
C ILE A 33 -1.34 -17.84 5.11
N PHE A 34 -1.13 -16.80 4.30
CA PHE A 34 -1.51 -15.43 4.62
C PHE A 34 -2.27 -14.78 3.48
N LYS A 35 -2.98 -13.70 3.80
CA LYS A 35 -3.40 -12.76 2.78
C LYS A 35 -2.21 -11.87 2.45
N ASN A 36 -2.00 -11.57 1.17
CA ASN A 36 -0.83 -10.80 0.70
C ASN A 36 -0.80 -9.36 1.24
N HIS A 37 -1.83 -8.91 1.94
CA HIS A 37 -1.89 -7.59 2.57
C HIS A 37 -1.85 -7.62 4.10
N ASP A 38 -1.55 -8.77 4.69
CA ASP A 38 -1.47 -8.88 6.14
C ASP A 38 -0.20 -8.17 6.64
N GLU A 39 -0.31 -6.86 6.87
CA GLU A 39 0.78 -5.97 7.29
C GLU A 39 1.51 -6.49 8.53
N VAL A 40 0.76 -7.02 9.49
CA VAL A 40 1.29 -7.41 10.80
C VAL A 40 1.83 -8.83 10.75
N ARG A 41 1.00 -9.80 10.37
CA ARG A 41 1.32 -11.22 10.56
C ARG A 41 2.21 -11.79 9.47
N LEU A 42 2.15 -11.21 8.27
CA LEU A 42 3.04 -11.58 7.17
C LEU A 42 4.22 -10.62 7.12
N HIS A 43 3.97 -9.37 6.77
CA HIS A 43 5.05 -8.50 6.34
C HIS A 43 5.95 -8.03 7.47
N SER A 44 5.40 -7.42 8.51
CA SER A 44 6.21 -6.89 9.62
C SER A 44 6.96 -8.01 10.33
N LYS A 45 6.31 -9.16 10.54
CA LYS A 45 6.94 -10.35 11.13
C LYS A 45 8.06 -10.93 10.28
N PHE A 46 7.84 -11.10 8.98
CA PHE A 46 8.85 -11.66 8.08
C PHE A 46 10.03 -10.70 7.91
N LEU A 47 9.77 -9.40 7.70
CA LEU A 47 10.80 -8.38 7.62
C LEU A 47 11.62 -8.31 8.92
N ALA A 48 10.96 -8.34 10.08
CA ALA A 48 11.67 -8.30 11.35
C ALA A 48 12.56 -9.51 11.61
N ASP A 49 12.12 -10.74 11.25
CA ASP A 49 13.00 -11.91 11.33
C ASP A 49 14.25 -11.73 10.47
N LEU A 50 14.10 -11.20 9.24
CA LEU A 50 15.24 -10.93 8.34
C LEU A 50 16.13 -9.78 8.82
N LEU A 51 15.59 -8.83 9.58
CA LEU A 51 16.32 -7.69 10.13
C LEU A 51 17.03 -8.03 11.43
N ASP A 52 16.55 -9.02 12.18
CA ASP A 52 17.13 -9.44 13.45
C ASP A 52 18.43 -10.22 13.21
N PRO A 53 19.60 -9.75 13.72
CA PRO A 53 20.82 -10.53 13.65
C PRO A 53 20.73 -11.94 14.27
N ALA A 54 19.82 -12.13 15.23
CA ALA A 54 19.52 -13.41 15.86
C ALA A 54 18.36 -14.18 15.19
N GLY A 55 17.84 -13.68 14.07
CA GLY A 55 16.75 -14.27 13.30
C GLY A 55 17.06 -15.66 12.74
N PHE A 56 16.01 -16.38 12.32
CA PHE A 56 16.13 -17.79 11.91
C PHE A 56 16.93 -18.00 10.61
N HIS A 57 17.21 -16.92 9.87
CA HIS A 57 17.98 -16.94 8.62
C HIS A 57 19.49 -17.19 8.81
N ARG A 58 20.04 -17.04 10.03
CA ARG A 58 21.47 -17.30 10.37
C ARG A 58 22.48 -16.50 9.53
N LYS A 59 22.15 -15.26 9.21
CA LYS A 59 23.05 -14.33 8.49
C LYS A 59 23.67 -13.25 9.38
N GLY A 60 23.44 -13.32 10.69
CA GLY A 60 23.91 -12.29 11.61
C GLY A 60 23.49 -10.91 11.10
N ASN A 61 24.43 -9.98 11.09
CA ASN A 61 24.19 -8.60 10.69
C ASN A 61 24.10 -8.37 9.17
N GLU A 62 24.34 -9.37 8.31
CA GLU A 62 24.48 -9.14 6.86
C GLU A 62 23.20 -8.52 6.25
N PHE A 63 22.03 -9.08 6.57
CA PHE A 63 20.75 -8.60 6.05
C PHE A 63 20.40 -7.21 6.58
N LEU A 64 20.57 -6.97 7.88
CA LEU A 64 20.38 -5.65 8.48
C LEU A 64 21.31 -4.60 7.87
N THR A 65 22.58 -4.96 7.63
CA THR A 65 23.56 -4.05 7.01
C THR A 65 23.11 -3.63 5.62
N GLU A 66 22.68 -4.60 4.79
CA GLU A 66 22.15 -4.29 3.47
C GLU A 66 20.86 -3.46 3.54
N PHE A 67 19.98 -3.73 4.50
CA PHE A 67 18.75 -2.96 4.69
C PHE A 67 19.04 -1.49 4.93
N LEU A 68 19.89 -1.21 5.94
CA LEU A 68 20.28 0.15 6.32
C LEU A 68 20.94 0.91 5.17
N SER A 69 21.75 0.20 4.36
CA SER A 69 22.37 0.74 3.15
C SER A 69 21.33 1.12 2.10
N VAL A 70 20.38 0.23 1.80
CA VAL A 70 19.34 0.44 0.79
C VAL A 70 18.41 1.60 1.16
N ILE A 71 17.96 1.68 2.42
CA ILE A 71 17.10 2.76 2.89
C ILE A 71 17.85 4.06 3.21
N LYS A 72 19.19 4.05 3.07
CA LYS A 72 20.07 5.18 3.40
C LYS A 72 19.85 5.70 4.82
N ALA A 73 19.79 4.76 5.76
CA ALA A 73 19.73 5.09 7.18
C ALA A 73 21.04 5.72 7.64
N ASP A 74 20.94 6.62 8.62
CA ASP A 74 22.12 7.11 9.32
C ASP A 74 22.75 5.93 10.07
N PRO A 75 24.10 5.85 10.12
CA PRO A 75 24.78 4.68 10.67
C PRO A 75 24.37 4.35 12.11
N ILE A 76 24.04 3.09 12.36
CA ILE A 76 23.82 2.55 13.71
C ILE A 76 24.85 1.48 14.05
N GLN A 77 25.15 1.33 15.34
CA GLN A 77 26.02 0.26 15.80
C GLN A 77 25.30 -1.08 15.70
N LEU A 78 25.92 -2.05 15.02
CA LEU A 78 25.30 -3.36 14.74
C LEU A 78 25.60 -4.43 15.80
N LYS A 79 26.42 -4.11 16.81
CA LYS A 79 26.67 -4.99 17.93
C LYS A 79 25.56 -4.84 18.96
N GLU A 80 24.96 -5.96 19.39
CA GLU A 80 23.89 -5.99 20.39
C GLU A 80 22.65 -5.18 19.96
N VAL A 81 22.31 -5.27 18.67
CA VAL A 81 21.04 -4.75 18.15
C VAL A 81 19.90 -5.67 18.59
N TRP A 82 18.80 -5.06 19.00
CA TRP A 82 17.54 -5.76 19.22
C TRP A 82 16.52 -5.33 18.17
N VAL A 83 15.75 -6.27 17.65
CA VAL A 83 14.66 -6.03 16.70
C VAL A 83 13.38 -6.59 17.30
N GLY A 84 12.36 -5.75 17.43
CA GLY A 84 11.04 -6.15 17.90
C GLY A 84 9.93 -5.79 16.93
N THR A 85 8.85 -6.57 16.98
CA THR A 85 7.61 -6.34 16.25
C THR A 85 6.46 -6.05 17.19
N GLU A 86 5.55 -5.16 16.78
CA GLU A 86 4.37 -4.74 17.58
C GLU A 86 4.73 -4.19 18.98
N TYR A 87 5.99 -3.81 19.21
CA TYR A 87 6.45 -3.30 20.50
C TYR A 87 5.80 -1.93 20.76
N ARG A 88 4.92 -1.85 21.76
CA ARG A 88 4.09 -0.66 22.02
C ARG A 88 3.33 -0.18 20.76
N ASN A 89 2.90 -1.12 19.92
CA ASN A 89 2.24 -0.92 18.62
C ASN A 89 3.14 -0.38 17.50
N ILE A 90 4.46 -0.37 17.66
CA ILE A 90 5.40 -0.07 16.57
C ILE A 90 5.59 -1.33 15.73
N ASP A 91 5.34 -1.27 14.42
CA ASP A 91 5.41 -2.44 13.54
C ASP A 91 6.78 -3.12 13.55
N ILE A 92 7.86 -2.34 13.38
CA ILE A 92 9.25 -2.81 13.52
C ILE A 92 10.06 -1.76 14.28
N PHE A 93 10.69 -2.17 15.37
CA PHE A 93 11.54 -1.34 16.22
C PHE A 93 12.94 -1.94 16.35
N ILE A 94 13.93 -1.28 15.75
CA ILE A 94 15.33 -1.69 15.78
C ILE A 94 16.06 -0.77 16.73
N THR A 95 16.73 -1.30 17.74
CA THR A 95 17.40 -0.48 18.75
C THR A 95 18.79 -0.98 19.08
N ASN A 96 19.63 -0.05 19.54
CA ASN A 96 20.87 -0.35 20.22
C ASN A 96 20.87 0.39 21.56
N GLU A 97 20.70 -0.36 22.65
CA GLU A 97 20.60 0.23 23.98
C GLU A 97 21.92 0.88 24.45
N ASN A 98 23.07 0.35 23.99
CA ASN A 98 24.38 0.87 24.39
C ASN A 98 24.65 2.24 23.76
N THR A 99 24.33 2.40 22.47
CA THR A 99 24.53 3.67 21.75
C THR A 99 23.33 4.60 21.79
N ARG A 100 22.20 4.15 22.37
CA ARG A 100 20.94 4.91 22.45
C ARG A 100 20.41 5.35 21.07
N GLN A 101 20.60 4.47 20.08
CA GLN A 101 20.10 4.65 18.72
C GLN A 101 18.84 3.81 18.50
N ALA A 102 17.88 4.34 17.74
CA ALA A 102 16.65 3.66 17.41
C ALA A 102 16.20 3.94 15.98
N ILE A 103 15.66 2.92 15.32
CA ILE A 103 15.02 3.01 14.02
C ILE A 103 13.61 2.44 14.17
N ILE A 104 12.63 3.25 13.79
CA ILE A 104 11.22 2.89 13.73
C ILE A 104 10.87 2.71 12.26
N VAL A 105 10.27 1.58 11.90
CA VAL A 105 9.65 1.37 10.59
C VAL A 105 8.16 1.12 10.81
N GLU A 106 7.34 2.03 10.34
CA GLU A 106 5.88 1.86 10.28
C GLU A 106 5.51 1.32 8.90
N ASN A 107 4.82 0.19 8.85
CA ASN A 107 4.54 -0.56 7.64
C ASN A 107 3.07 -0.42 7.23
N LYS A 108 2.82 0.20 6.09
CA LYS A 108 1.47 0.45 5.56
C LYS A 108 1.31 -0.08 4.15
N ILE A 109 0.58 -1.17 4.02
CA ILE A 109 0.16 -1.73 2.75
C ILE A 109 -1.23 -1.17 2.42
N TRP A 110 -2.26 -1.50 3.20
CA TRP A 110 -3.65 -1.09 2.97
C TRP A 110 -4.35 -0.46 4.19
N ALA A 111 -3.75 -0.47 5.38
CA ALA A 111 -4.33 0.12 6.57
C ALA A 111 -4.35 1.66 6.51
N GLU A 112 -5.39 2.22 7.13
CA GLU A 112 -5.51 3.66 7.30
C GLU A 112 -4.54 4.20 8.34
N ASP A 113 -4.16 5.45 8.15
CA ASP A 113 -3.32 6.20 9.07
C ASP A 113 -4.05 6.50 10.39
N GLN A 114 -3.39 6.17 11.50
CA GLN A 114 -3.89 6.48 12.83
C GLN A 114 -3.53 7.92 13.25
N LEU A 115 -4.31 8.52 14.15
CA LEU A 115 -4.08 9.89 14.62
C LEU A 115 -2.77 10.01 15.40
N ALA A 116 -1.92 10.96 15.02
CA ALA A 116 -0.62 11.29 15.62
C ALA A 116 0.29 10.07 15.85
N GLN A 117 0.17 9.05 14.98
CA GLN A 117 0.82 7.76 15.16
C GLN A 117 2.34 7.89 15.19
N LEU A 118 2.91 8.63 14.25
CA LEU A 118 4.35 8.78 14.11
C LEU A 118 4.94 9.67 15.22
N GLU A 119 4.19 10.68 15.66
CA GLU A 119 4.54 11.51 16.83
C GLU A 119 4.67 10.64 18.08
N ARG A 120 3.66 9.81 18.37
CA ARG A 120 3.66 8.90 19.53
C ARG A 120 4.85 7.96 19.52
N TYR A 121 5.24 7.43 18.36
CA TYR A 121 6.40 6.53 18.30
C TYR A 121 7.72 7.24 18.58
N GLU A 122 7.87 8.49 18.11
CA GLU A 122 9.03 9.30 18.47
C GLU A 122 9.06 9.55 19.99
N GLU A 123 7.91 9.87 20.58
CA GLU A 123 7.78 10.06 22.04
C GLU A 123 8.13 8.79 22.81
N ILE A 124 7.63 7.62 22.40
CA ILE A 124 7.96 6.31 22.98
C ILE A 124 9.48 6.07 22.99
N ALA A 125 10.15 6.29 21.86
CA ALA A 125 11.60 6.09 21.79
C ALA A 125 12.36 7.09 22.68
N ARG A 126 11.89 8.34 22.79
CA ARG A 126 12.50 9.34 23.68
C ARG A 126 12.28 9.02 25.15
N GLU A 127 11.11 8.52 25.54
CA GLU A 127 10.81 8.04 26.90
C GLU A 127 11.76 6.92 27.32
N GLU A 128 12.09 6.03 26.39
CA GLU A 128 13.04 4.93 26.57
C GLU A 128 14.51 5.37 26.45
N ARG A 129 14.75 6.69 26.38
CA ARG A 129 16.06 7.35 26.39
C ARG A 129 16.89 7.12 25.12
N TYR A 130 16.27 6.78 24.00
CA TYR A 130 16.95 6.80 22.71
C TYR A 130 17.12 8.26 22.23
N SER A 131 18.36 8.68 21.99
CA SER A 131 18.71 10.05 21.59
C SER A 131 18.76 10.23 20.08
N GLU A 132 19.05 9.17 19.33
CA GLU A 132 19.17 9.17 17.87
C GLU A 132 18.07 8.30 17.26
N VAL A 133 16.90 8.92 17.02
CA VAL A 133 15.72 8.23 16.50
C VAL A 133 15.55 8.51 15.02
N GLN A 134 15.50 7.48 14.19
CA GLN A 134 15.13 7.58 12.78
C GLN A 134 13.75 6.95 12.56
N ILE A 135 12.91 7.59 11.75
CA ILE A 135 11.54 7.13 11.48
C ILE A 135 11.40 6.92 9.98
N PHE A 136 11.06 5.70 9.60
CA PHE A 136 10.80 5.30 8.23
C PHE A 136 9.33 4.93 8.06
N TYR A 137 8.72 5.44 7.00
CA TYR A 137 7.37 5.11 6.60
C TYR A 137 7.42 4.23 5.35
N LEU A 138 7.12 2.95 5.54
CA LEU A 138 7.15 1.94 4.49
C LEU A 138 5.77 1.78 3.88
N THR A 139 5.66 2.02 2.59
CA THR A 139 4.41 1.85 1.83
C THR A 139 4.64 1.08 0.53
N LEU A 140 3.59 0.75 -0.22
CA LEU A 140 3.78 0.05 -1.49
C LEU A 140 4.62 0.85 -2.51
N ASP A 141 4.41 2.16 -2.57
CA ASP A 141 4.91 3.06 -3.61
C ASP A 141 5.73 4.25 -3.08
N GLY A 142 5.91 4.37 -1.76
CA GLY A 142 6.64 5.48 -1.14
C GLY A 142 5.78 6.72 -0.88
N ARG A 143 4.45 6.58 -0.80
CA ARG A 143 3.54 7.68 -0.48
C ARG A 143 3.86 8.31 0.88
N GLU A 144 3.61 9.61 0.99
CA GLU A 144 3.71 10.35 2.27
C GLU A 144 2.63 9.87 3.27
N PRO A 145 2.93 9.85 4.58
CA PRO A 145 1.91 9.73 5.61
C PRO A 145 0.96 10.94 5.56
N SER A 146 -0.29 10.74 5.96
CA SER A 146 -1.27 11.82 6.12
C SER A 146 -0.85 12.81 7.20
N GLU A 147 -1.31 14.06 7.09
CA GLU A 147 -1.12 15.09 8.11
C GLU A 147 -1.61 14.62 9.49
N LYS A 148 -2.71 13.86 9.50
CA LYS A 148 -3.27 13.24 10.70
C LYS A 148 -2.27 12.29 11.38
N SER A 149 -1.52 11.50 10.62
CA SER A 149 -0.51 10.56 11.16
C SER A 149 0.71 11.25 11.72
N LEU A 150 1.16 12.32 11.05
CA LEU A 150 2.34 13.10 11.46
C LEU A 150 2.16 13.79 12.81
N GLY A 151 0.94 14.22 13.14
CA GLY A 151 0.69 14.99 14.37
C GLY A 151 1.50 16.28 14.37
N LYS A 152 2.35 16.49 15.38
CA LYS A 152 3.24 17.67 15.48
C LYS A 152 4.61 17.49 14.82
N LEU A 153 4.88 16.35 14.19
CA LEU A 153 6.16 16.14 13.50
C LEU A 153 6.32 17.10 12.33
N LYS A 154 7.53 17.66 12.20
CA LYS A 154 7.86 18.55 11.07
C LYS A 154 7.90 17.76 9.75
N PRO A 155 7.46 18.35 8.63
CA PRO A 155 7.67 17.77 7.31
C PRO A 155 9.15 17.41 7.09
N GLY A 156 9.41 16.23 6.53
CA GLY A 156 10.77 15.71 6.32
C GLY A 156 11.43 15.04 7.53
N ARG A 157 10.78 15.02 8.70
CA ARG A 157 11.26 14.23 9.86
C ARG A 157 11.20 12.72 9.63
N VAL A 158 10.28 12.31 8.77
CA VAL A 158 9.98 10.92 8.40
C VAL A 158 10.61 10.64 7.03
N LYS A 159 11.40 9.58 6.92
CA LYS A 159 12.00 9.12 5.66
C LYS A 159 11.02 8.15 4.98
N LEU A 160 10.75 8.34 3.70
CA LEU A 160 9.83 7.49 2.94
C LEU A 160 10.61 6.36 2.28
N ILE A 161 10.11 5.14 2.40
CA ILE A 161 10.62 3.96 1.70
C ILE A 161 9.46 3.17 1.13
N SER A 162 9.74 2.35 0.10
CA SER A 162 8.72 1.58 -0.57
C SER A 162 9.04 0.11 -0.69
N TYR A 163 7.97 -0.69 -0.80
CA TYR A 163 8.09 -2.08 -1.23
C TYR A 163 8.60 -2.19 -2.65
N SER A 164 8.10 -1.34 -3.55
CA SER A 164 8.41 -1.36 -4.98
C SER A 164 9.86 -1.04 -5.33
N PHE A 165 10.60 -0.43 -4.40
CA PHE A 165 11.99 -0.04 -4.60
C PHE A 165 12.90 -0.56 -3.49
N GLU A 166 12.84 0.01 -2.28
CA GLU A 166 13.77 -0.36 -1.20
C GLU A 166 13.63 -1.83 -0.78
N ILE A 167 12.44 -2.32 -0.43
CA ILE A 167 12.29 -3.72 0.03
C ILE A 167 12.59 -4.69 -1.10
N PHE A 168 12.07 -4.45 -2.32
CA PHE A 168 12.35 -5.30 -3.46
C PHE A 168 13.86 -5.43 -3.74
N SER A 169 14.57 -4.30 -3.72
CA SER A 169 16.04 -4.26 -3.90
C SER A 169 16.78 -4.94 -2.76
N TRP A 170 16.34 -4.72 -1.52
CA TRP A 170 16.95 -5.32 -0.35
C TRP A 170 16.80 -6.85 -0.33
N ILE A 171 15.60 -7.37 -0.60
CA ILE A 171 15.36 -8.83 -0.68
C ILE A 171 16.24 -9.45 -1.78
N LYS A 172 16.41 -8.79 -2.92
CA LYS A 172 17.33 -9.25 -3.98
C LYS A 172 18.76 -9.40 -3.45
N ARG A 173 19.27 -8.44 -2.67
CA ARG A 173 20.60 -8.54 -2.05
C ARG A 173 20.67 -9.65 -1.02
N CYS A 174 19.62 -9.84 -0.23
CA CYS A 174 19.52 -10.97 0.71
C CYS A 174 19.58 -12.32 -0.01
N MET A 175 18.99 -12.43 -1.20
CA MET A 175 19.09 -13.63 -2.06
C MET A 175 20.53 -13.87 -2.54
N GLU A 176 21.22 -12.83 -3.00
CA GLU A 176 22.63 -12.90 -3.42
C GLU A 176 23.55 -13.38 -2.27
N LEU A 177 23.30 -12.91 -1.04
CA LEU A 177 23.98 -13.37 0.17
C LEU A 177 23.60 -14.82 0.57
N SER A 178 22.49 -15.34 0.06
CA SER A 178 21.90 -16.63 0.45
C SER A 178 22.10 -17.75 -0.57
N VAL A 179 22.88 -17.54 -1.64
CA VAL A 179 23.10 -18.51 -2.73
C VAL A 179 23.52 -19.90 -2.24
N ARG A 180 24.25 -19.99 -1.11
CA ARG A 180 24.68 -21.26 -0.51
C ARG A 180 23.66 -21.92 0.43
N ASN A 181 22.51 -21.30 0.65
CA ASN A 181 21.40 -21.82 1.45
C ASN A 181 20.13 -21.84 0.58
N PRO A 182 19.88 -22.93 -0.17
CA PRO A 182 18.75 -23.02 -1.09
C PRO A 182 17.40 -22.78 -0.41
N ASN A 183 17.19 -23.27 0.81
CA ASN A 183 15.92 -23.10 1.53
C ASN A 183 15.62 -21.61 1.80
N LEU A 184 16.63 -20.88 2.28
CA LEU A 184 16.50 -19.44 2.50
C LEU A 184 16.35 -18.69 1.18
N LEU A 185 17.13 -19.05 0.16
CA LEU A 185 17.04 -18.43 -1.17
C LEU A 185 15.65 -18.59 -1.78
N PHE A 186 15.07 -19.79 -1.77
CA PHE A 186 13.73 -20.03 -2.30
C PHE A 186 12.65 -19.32 -1.47
N THR A 187 12.81 -19.27 -0.15
CA THR A 187 11.87 -18.52 0.71
C THR A 187 11.92 -17.03 0.40
N LEU A 188 13.10 -16.44 0.23
CA LEU A 188 13.28 -15.04 -0.15
C LEU A 188 12.73 -14.77 -1.56
N SER A 189 12.94 -15.68 -2.50
CA SER A 189 12.37 -15.58 -3.86
C SER A 189 10.84 -15.56 -3.82
N GLN A 190 10.22 -16.47 -3.07
CA GLN A 190 8.76 -16.49 -2.92
C GLN A 190 8.25 -15.21 -2.26
N TYR A 191 8.95 -14.67 -1.26
CA TYR A 191 8.57 -13.37 -0.69
C TYR A 191 8.75 -12.23 -1.69
N GLN A 192 9.80 -12.26 -2.51
CA GLN A 192 9.99 -11.27 -3.58
C GLN A 192 8.85 -11.30 -4.60
N ASP A 193 8.30 -12.49 -4.90
CA ASP A 193 7.12 -12.63 -5.76
C ASP A 193 5.87 -11.99 -5.12
N VAL A 194 5.66 -12.15 -3.80
CA VAL A 194 4.59 -11.46 -3.06
C VAL A 194 4.77 -9.95 -3.07
N VAL A 195 6.00 -9.45 -3.01
CA VAL A 195 6.27 -8.01 -3.13
C VAL A 195 5.96 -7.55 -4.56
N ALA A 196 6.35 -8.30 -5.58
CA ALA A 196 6.10 -7.98 -7.00
C ALA A 196 4.61 -7.95 -7.32
N GLU A 197 3.91 -9.03 -6.98
CA GLU A 197 2.65 -9.01 -6.24
C GLU A 197 1.94 -7.66 -6.02
N LEU A 198 2.20 -7.14 -4.82
CA LEU A 198 1.56 -5.98 -4.26
C LEU A 198 1.91 -4.68 -4.98
N THR A 199 3.07 -4.63 -5.63
CA THR A 199 3.60 -3.43 -6.26
C THR A 199 3.29 -3.35 -7.77
N GLY A 200 2.62 -4.36 -8.33
CA GLY A 200 2.35 -4.44 -9.77
C GLY A 200 3.58 -4.76 -10.61
N GLN A 201 4.65 -5.28 -10.01
CA GLN A 201 5.94 -5.58 -10.64
C GLN A 201 6.09 -7.06 -11.04
N HIS A 202 4.98 -7.76 -11.28
CA HIS A 202 4.94 -9.22 -11.55
C HIS A 202 5.65 -9.67 -12.83
N MET A 203 6.04 -8.74 -13.71
CA MET A 203 6.72 -9.11 -14.95
C MET A 203 8.15 -9.57 -14.63
N ASN A 204 8.40 -10.86 -14.86
CA ASN A 204 9.76 -11.39 -14.83
C ASN A 204 10.61 -10.77 -15.96
N GLU A 205 11.93 -10.96 -15.89
CA GLU A 205 12.86 -10.34 -16.85
C GLU A 205 12.64 -10.81 -18.30
N GLU A 206 12.20 -12.05 -18.51
CA GLU A 206 11.87 -12.53 -19.86
C GLU A 206 10.65 -11.81 -20.43
N GLN A 207 9.58 -11.68 -19.63
CA GLN A 207 8.37 -10.96 -20.00
C GLN A 207 8.66 -9.48 -20.26
N LYS A 208 9.47 -8.83 -19.41
CA LYS A 208 9.91 -7.44 -19.61
C LYS A 208 10.66 -7.29 -20.92
N ASN A 209 11.58 -8.20 -21.23
CA ASN A 209 12.33 -8.18 -22.47
C ASN A 209 11.42 -8.40 -23.68
N GLU A 210 10.49 -9.35 -23.63
CA GLU A 210 9.53 -9.57 -24.71
C GLU A 210 8.63 -8.35 -24.93
N MET A 211 8.18 -7.70 -23.84
CA MET A 211 7.42 -6.44 -23.88
C MET A 211 8.25 -5.30 -24.47
N PHE A 212 9.52 -5.16 -24.07
CA PHE A 212 10.44 -4.17 -24.62
C PHE A 212 10.64 -4.36 -26.13
N GLN A 213 10.86 -5.60 -26.57
CA GLN A 213 10.99 -5.93 -27.99
C GLN A 213 9.70 -5.65 -28.77
N LEU A 214 8.53 -5.89 -28.18
CA LEU A 214 7.24 -5.55 -28.80
C LEU A 214 7.06 -4.03 -28.94
N ILE A 215 7.28 -3.29 -27.86
CA ILE A 215 7.12 -1.83 -27.84
C ILE A 215 8.12 -1.18 -28.79
N GLY A 216 9.36 -1.68 -28.87
CA GLY A 216 10.41 -1.14 -29.74
C GLY A 216 10.20 -1.38 -31.25
N ARG A 217 9.17 -2.12 -31.67
CA ARG A 217 8.89 -2.37 -33.10
C ARG A 217 8.05 -1.25 -33.71
N ASN A 218 8.42 -0.84 -34.93
CA ASN A 218 7.65 0.10 -35.75
C ASN A 218 7.28 1.38 -34.97
N ASP A 219 6.01 1.78 -35.00
CA ASP A 219 5.43 2.92 -34.31
C ASP A 219 4.80 2.55 -32.96
N ASN A 220 5.04 1.34 -32.43
CA ASN A 220 4.42 0.89 -31.16
C ASN A 220 4.82 1.76 -29.97
N VAL A 221 6.03 2.32 -29.94
CA VAL A 221 6.43 3.32 -28.94
C VAL A 221 5.50 4.54 -28.96
N LEU A 222 5.15 5.04 -30.14
CA LEU A 222 4.28 6.21 -30.28
C LEU A 222 2.86 5.89 -29.82
N LYS A 223 2.34 4.73 -30.23
CA LYS A 223 1.03 4.21 -29.78
C LYS A 223 0.97 4.00 -28.26
N ALA A 224 2.01 3.43 -27.67
CA ALA A 224 2.12 3.25 -26.22
C ALA A 224 2.16 4.61 -25.51
N LYS A 225 2.88 5.59 -26.06
CA LYS A 225 2.90 6.95 -25.53
C LYS A 225 1.52 7.61 -25.57
N GLU A 226 0.76 7.45 -26.66
CA GLU A 226 -0.61 7.98 -26.74
C GLU A 226 -1.53 7.42 -25.64
N ILE A 227 -1.39 6.12 -25.32
CA ILE A 227 -2.11 5.49 -24.20
C ILE A 227 -1.70 6.13 -22.87
N VAL A 228 -0.40 6.26 -22.62
CA VAL A 228 0.14 6.84 -21.38
C VAL A 228 -0.31 8.30 -21.21
N ASP A 229 -0.20 9.11 -22.25
CA ASP A 229 -0.58 10.52 -22.24
C ASP A 229 -2.09 10.69 -21.98
N SER A 230 -2.91 9.75 -22.47
CA SER A 230 -4.36 9.76 -22.29
C SER A 230 -4.83 9.09 -20.99
N TRP A 231 -3.94 8.45 -20.23
CA TRP A 231 -4.31 7.52 -19.14
C TRP A 231 -5.11 8.19 -18.02
N ASN A 232 -4.68 9.37 -17.57
CA ASN A 232 -5.40 10.12 -16.53
C ASN A 232 -6.78 10.57 -17.02
N HIS A 233 -6.89 10.99 -18.28
CA HIS A 233 -8.18 11.35 -18.87
C HIS A 233 -9.12 10.14 -18.94
N ILE A 234 -8.63 8.98 -19.38
CA ILE A 234 -9.40 7.74 -19.44
C ILE A 234 -9.86 7.30 -18.04
N LYS A 235 -8.97 7.34 -17.04
CA LYS A 235 -9.31 7.08 -15.63
C LYS A 235 -10.44 7.99 -15.15
N TRP A 236 -10.29 9.28 -15.38
CA TRP A 236 -11.28 10.29 -14.99
C TRP A 236 -12.63 10.02 -15.63
N GLN A 237 -12.65 9.82 -16.95
CA GLN A 237 -13.88 9.58 -17.69
C GLN A 237 -14.57 8.28 -17.26
N THR A 238 -13.79 7.24 -16.99
CA THR A 238 -14.30 5.94 -16.53
C THR A 238 -14.93 6.07 -15.15
N GLU A 239 -14.25 6.72 -14.21
CA GLU A 239 -14.77 6.93 -12.85
C GLU A 239 -15.98 7.86 -12.84
N TRP A 240 -15.96 8.94 -13.63
CA TRP A 240 -17.12 9.82 -13.81
C TRP A 240 -18.34 9.05 -14.35
N ASN A 241 -18.15 8.29 -15.43
CA ASN A 241 -19.23 7.52 -16.05
C ASN A 241 -19.79 6.45 -15.11
N TYR A 242 -18.94 5.83 -14.27
CA TYR A 242 -19.37 4.90 -13.23
C TYR A 242 -20.31 5.59 -12.24
N TRP A 243 -19.90 6.74 -11.70
CA TRP A 243 -20.70 7.49 -10.72
C TRP A 243 -22.00 8.03 -11.29
N GLU A 244 -21.99 8.54 -12.52
CA GLU A 244 -23.21 8.98 -13.24
C GLU A 244 -24.20 7.84 -13.38
N LYS A 245 -23.76 6.70 -13.93
CA LYS A 245 -24.63 5.52 -14.11
C LYS A 245 -25.16 4.99 -12.78
N MET A 246 -24.32 4.97 -11.75
CA MET A 246 -24.74 4.57 -10.41
C MET A 246 -25.78 5.55 -9.84
N ALA A 247 -25.59 6.86 -10.04
CA ALA A 247 -26.54 7.88 -9.60
C ALA A 247 -27.88 7.76 -10.33
N GLU A 248 -27.87 7.52 -11.64
CA GLU A 248 -29.08 7.25 -12.44
C GLU A 248 -29.83 6.03 -11.91
N PHE A 249 -29.12 4.91 -11.69
CA PHE A 249 -29.69 3.67 -11.16
C PHE A 249 -30.32 3.87 -9.77
N VAL A 250 -29.62 4.55 -8.87
CA VAL A 250 -30.11 4.82 -7.51
C VAL A 250 -31.30 5.78 -7.53
N SER A 251 -31.24 6.84 -8.35
CA SER A 251 -32.29 7.86 -8.43
C SER A 251 -33.62 7.33 -8.97
N ALA A 252 -33.63 6.16 -9.61
CA ALA A 252 -34.86 5.49 -10.05
C ALA A 252 -35.77 5.08 -8.87
N ASN A 253 -35.21 4.79 -7.70
CA ASN A 253 -35.96 4.26 -6.54
C ASN A 253 -35.69 5.02 -5.23
N TYR A 254 -34.62 5.79 -5.15
CA TYR A 254 -34.18 6.42 -3.91
C TYR A 254 -33.78 7.88 -4.13
N THR A 255 -33.88 8.69 -3.07
CA THR A 255 -33.41 10.07 -3.09
C THR A 255 -31.94 10.12 -2.70
N ILE A 256 -31.09 10.57 -3.64
CA ILE A 256 -29.68 10.83 -3.37
C ILE A 256 -29.53 12.08 -2.51
N LEU A 257 -28.75 11.95 -1.44
CA LEU A 257 -28.38 13.04 -0.55
C LEU A 257 -27.11 13.75 -1.06
N PRO A 258 -26.96 15.06 -0.82
CA PRO A 258 -25.83 15.83 -1.34
C PRO A 258 -24.50 15.56 -0.62
N TYR A 259 -24.53 14.85 0.50
CA TYR A 259 -23.36 14.66 1.36
C TYR A 259 -22.31 13.77 0.69
N GLN A 260 -21.08 14.28 0.62
CA GLN A 260 -19.95 13.61 -0.01
C GLN A 260 -20.21 13.14 -1.45
N LYS A 261 -21.22 13.71 -2.13
CA LYS A 261 -21.50 13.39 -3.52
C LYS A 261 -20.24 13.58 -4.38
N TYR A 262 -20.03 12.68 -5.34
CA TYR A 262 -19.01 12.82 -6.36
C TYR A 262 -19.17 14.17 -7.10
N SER A 263 -18.05 14.73 -7.54
CA SER A 263 -17.99 16.02 -8.24
C SER A 263 -16.69 16.12 -9.02
N LYS A 264 -16.64 16.99 -10.04
CA LYS A 264 -15.46 17.14 -10.89
C LYS A 264 -14.23 17.52 -10.06
N GLU A 265 -14.40 18.43 -9.10
CA GLU A 265 -13.36 18.93 -8.22
C GLU A 265 -12.71 17.80 -7.40
N LYS A 266 -13.52 16.86 -6.90
CA LYS A 266 -13.02 15.71 -6.13
C LYS A 266 -12.34 14.67 -6.99
N LEU A 267 -12.85 14.40 -8.20
CA LEU A 267 -12.18 13.50 -9.14
C LEU A 267 -10.81 14.09 -9.57
N ASP A 268 -10.78 15.37 -9.90
CA ASP A 268 -9.54 16.08 -10.28
C ASP A 268 -8.53 16.07 -9.13
N GLY A 269 -8.98 16.34 -7.91
CA GLY A 269 -8.16 16.30 -6.70
C GLY A 269 -7.56 14.93 -6.38
N ILE A 270 -8.07 13.85 -6.98
CA ILE A 270 -7.54 12.49 -6.78
C ILE A 270 -6.73 11.96 -7.94
N ILE A 271 -7.15 12.25 -9.16
CA ILE A 271 -6.51 11.72 -10.37
C ILE A 271 -5.30 12.56 -10.75
N ASN A 272 -5.38 13.89 -10.56
CA ASN A 272 -4.35 14.82 -11.01
C ASN A 272 -3.46 15.35 -9.89
N ALA A 273 -3.86 15.25 -8.62
CA ALA A 273 -3.04 15.71 -7.50
C ALA A 273 -1.99 14.67 -7.09
N SER A 274 -0.78 15.14 -6.78
CA SER A 274 0.30 14.31 -6.22
C SER A 274 0.31 14.27 -4.69
N ARG A 275 -0.36 15.21 -4.03
CA ARG A 275 -0.41 15.38 -2.56
C ARG A 275 -1.82 15.73 -2.09
N ASN A 276 -2.09 15.52 -0.80
CA ASN A 276 -3.35 15.89 -0.13
C ASN A 276 -4.60 15.36 -0.83
N ARG A 277 -4.53 14.13 -1.32
CA ARG A 277 -5.62 13.43 -1.99
C ARG A 277 -6.71 13.06 -0.96
N ASP A 278 -7.95 13.50 -1.18
CA ASP A 278 -9.14 13.05 -0.45
C ASP A 278 -10.05 12.14 -1.30
N PRO A 279 -9.95 10.80 -1.16
CA PRO A 279 -10.70 9.88 -1.98
C PRO A 279 -12.13 9.66 -1.47
N TRP A 280 -12.56 10.35 -0.41
CA TRP A 280 -13.83 10.06 0.26
C TRP A 280 -14.98 10.82 -0.39
N TYR A 281 -15.46 10.26 -1.50
CA TYR A 281 -16.66 10.69 -2.20
C TYR A 281 -17.41 9.55 -2.85
N GLY A 282 -18.68 9.76 -3.16
CA GLY A 282 -19.50 8.79 -3.88
C GLY A 282 -20.96 9.18 -3.88
N ILE A 283 -21.83 8.30 -3.42
CA ILE A 283 -23.29 8.48 -3.39
C ILE A 283 -23.84 7.98 -2.05
N MET A 284 -24.77 8.74 -1.49
CA MET A 284 -25.54 8.32 -0.32
C MET A 284 -27.02 8.54 -0.61
N PHE A 285 -27.87 7.61 -0.18
CA PHE A 285 -29.30 7.69 -0.42
C PHE A 285 -30.10 7.09 0.74
N GLU A 286 -31.28 7.65 0.98
CA GLU A 286 -32.19 7.17 2.03
C GLU A 286 -32.86 5.88 1.59
N ILE A 287 -32.75 4.82 2.41
CA ILE A 287 -33.37 3.51 2.17
C ILE A 287 -34.58 3.24 3.09
N GLY A 288 -34.79 4.10 4.08
CA GLY A 288 -35.94 3.99 4.99
C GLY A 288 -35.89 5.03 6.10
N LYS A 289 -36.93 5.04 6.93
CA LYS A 289 -37.02 5.89 8.12
C LYS A 289 -37.31 5.06 9.35
N SER A 290 -36.57 5.33 10.42
CA SER A 290 -36.85 4.79 11.76
C SER A 290 -37.11 5.96 12.70
N LYS A 291 -38.35 6.05 13.21
CA LYS A 291 -38.82 7.20 14.01
C LYS A 291 -38.63 8.55 13.28
N LYS A 292 -37.69 9.39 13.71
CA LYS A 292 -37.35 10.70 13.13
C LYS A 292 -36.02 10.68 12.35
N GLU A 293 -35.41 9.52 12.20
CA GLU A 293 -34.09 9.36 11.63
C GLU A 293 -34.16 8.65 10.28
N SER A 294 -33.38 9.14 9.32
CA SER A 294 -33.26 8.53 7.99
C SER A 294 -32.18 7.47 8.04
N VAL A 295 -32.52 6.24 7.66
CA VAL A 295 -31.53 5.18 7.44
C VAL A 295 -31.05 5.31 6.02
N CYS A 296 -29.74 5.48 5.86
CA CYS A 296 -29.10 5.72 4.58
C CYS A 296 -28.10 4.62 4.25
N LEU A 297 -28.02 4.27 2.98
CA LEU A 297 -26.91 3.52 2.44
C LEU A 297 -25.94 4.50 1.78
N PHE A 298 -24.64 4.31 2.00
CA PHE A 298 -23.61 5.06 1.31
C PHE A 298 -22.68 4.11 0.56
N ILE A 299 -22.17 4.58 -0.59
CA ILE A 299 -21.13 3.95 -1.40
C ILE A 299 -20.11 5.05 -1.72
N GLU A 300 -18.87 4.87 -1.35
CA GLU A 300 -17.77 5.83 -1.45
C GLU A 300 -16.57 5.18 -2.13
N ARG A 301 -15.73 5.96 -2.82
CA ARG A 301 -14.61 5.47 -3.63
C ARG A 301 -13.49 4.80 -2.83
N GLY A 302 -13.06 5.40 -1.72
CA GLY A 302 -11.91 4.95 -0.93
C GLY A 302 -10.55 5.01 -1.65
N PHE A 303 -9.45 4.81 -0.92
CA PHE A 303 -8.11 4.66 -1.52
C PHE A 303 -7.94 3.31 -2.21
N ASN A 304 -8.50 2.25 -1.63
CA ASN A 304 -8.22 0.85 -1.96
C ASN A 304 -9.43 0.13 -2.57
N GLY A 305 -10.37 0.89 -3.15
CA GLY A 305 -11.62 0.37 -3.72
C GLY A 305 -12.87 0.83 -2.98
N PRO A 306 -14.06 0.59 -3.57
CA PRO A 306 -15.30 1.17 -3.09
C PRO A 306 -15.67 0.65 -1.69
N TYR A 307 -15.95 1.58 -0.78
CA TYR A 307 -16.42 1.34 0.57
C TYR A 307 -17.92 1.60 0.65
N PHE A 308 -18.68 0.75 1.35
CA PHE A 308 -20.12 0.93 1.48
C PHE A 308 -20.62 0.49 2.85
N GLY A 309 -21.76 1.05 3.27
CA GLY A 309 -22.33 0.73 4.56
C GLY A 309 -23.68 1.41 4.81
N LEU A 310 -24.20 1.16 6.01
CA LEU A 310 -25.41 1.80 6.51
C LEU A 310 -25.05 2.87 7.53
N THR A 311 -25.78 3.98 7.50
CA THR A 311 -25.66 5.06 8.47
C THR A 311 -27.05 5.57 8.84
N VAL A 312 -27.16 6.20 10.00
CA VAL A 312 -28.37 6.87 10.46
C VAL A 312 -28.12 8.37 10.42
N HIS A 313 -28.93 9.10 9.67
CA HIS A 313 -28.84 10.54 9.53
C HIS A 313 -30.00 11.21 10.27
N ASN A 314 -29.65 12.09 11.21
CA ASN A 314 -30.59 12.97 11.89
C ASN A 314 -30.34 14.41 11.40
N LYS A 315 -31.41 15.15 11.06
CA LYS A 315 -31.34 16.47 10.40
C LYS A 315 -30.34 17.40 11.10
N GLY A 316 -29.13 17.53 10.55
CA GLY A 316 -28.18 18.59 10.87
C GLY A 316 -26.80 18.18 11.39
N ASP A 317 -26.53 16.92 11.73
CA ASP A 317 -25.18 16.57 12.20
C ASP A 317 -24.75 15.15 11.85
N ARG A 318 -23.53 15.03 11.30
CA ARG A 318 -22.91 13.74 10.91
C ARG A 318 -22.16 13.10 12.08
N THR A 319 -22.07 13.79 13.22
CA THR A 319 -21.23 13.45 14.37
C THR A 319 -21.69 12.19 15.12
N VAL A 320 -22.98 11.85 15.13
CA VAL A 320 -23.46 10.68 15.88
C VAL A 320 -23.09 9.35 15.18
N SER A 321 -22.87 9.36 13.86
CA SER A 321 -22.51 8.14 13.11
C SER A 321 -21.01 7.91 12.98
N CYS A 322 -20.16 8.93 13.11
CA CYS A 322 -18.71 8.80 12.91
C CYS A 322 -17.98 8.19 14.12
N GLU A 323 -18.41 8.47 15.35
CA GLU A 323 -17.82 7.87 16.56
C GLU A 323 -18.18 6.38 16.71
N GLU A 324 -19.32 5.95 16.15
CA GLU A 324 -19.75 4.54 16.16
C GLU A 324 -19.34 3.74 14.91
N ARG A 325 -18.60 4.33 13.97
CA ARG A 325 -18.08 3.64 12.75
C ARG A 325 -17.29 2.36 13.06
N HIS A 326 -16.72 2.25 14.26
CA HIS A 326 -15.84 1.14 14.65
C HIS A 326 -16.54 0.00 15.40
N LYS A 327 -17.73 0.19 16.00
CA LYS A 327 -18.27 -0.81 16.94
C LYS A 327 -19.02 -2.00 16.32
N TYR A 328 -19.50 -1.88 15.08
CA TYR A 328 -20.39 -2.90 14.49
C TYR A 328 -19.71 -3.87 13.54
N LEU A 329 -18.44 -3.64 13.14
CA LEU A 329 -17.70 -4.53 12.24
C LEU A 329 -16.75 -5.50 12.97
N GLU A 330 -16.54 -5.35 14.29
CA GLU A 330 -15.72 -6.27 15.10
C GLU A 330 -16.49 -7.47 15.68
N LYS A 331 -17.77 -7.65 15.32
CA LYS A 331 -18.52 -8.86 15.68
C LYS A 331 -18.86 -9.67 14.44
N ARG A 332 -17.89 -10.43 13.95
CA ARG A 332 -18.06 -11.85 13.64
C ARG A 332 -16.74 -12.57 13.45
#